data_AF-A0A932J7F5-F1
#
_entry.id   AF-A0A932J7F5-F1
#
_cell.length_a   1.000
_cell.length_b   1.000
_cell.length_c   1.000
_cell.angle_alpha   90.00
_cell.angle_beta   90.00
_cell.angle_gamma   90.00
#
_symmetry.space_group_name_H-M   'P 1'
#
loop_
_entity.id
_entity.type
_entity.pdbx_description
1 polymer ?
#
loop_
_entity_poly.entity_id
_entity_poly.type
_entity_poly.pdbx_seq_one_letter_code
_entity_poly.pdbx_strand_id
1 'polypeptide(L)'
;MSVIVWVYALLLRLYPHRFRAEFGEEMRAVFAEAVASRTGLASIVIVCLRELKDLPTSLLREHWSEILKGIAMAENRQTGSWKDATLAGLPHLLVVMLVLLPLGTVRNGSTVYPIFLFILPFFILAALALAWRRGWPRWAASWYIYAAVIVLLLPQIVLLAAPLIIVGWLYWITGRDRIKGLLMATPLMLLFWSPALEFVEPTIHNAIQLGMVLLAGALAIAIVRLNNARIGLWLALDASLLTGLLAAYARTYWHNLPPEYSEPPTLAAMAGLFAPQLVVGSALVIGPLLFWGLREIGKRSGQAGMLGYRLALGGLVLNLFGNLGYYLGYFWQSIANIGPGTLWFNMVVYLGLFLCLAGALWLGVAVRRSKVPLDLASLALLVLIPSALPLMWMLLLPIWFGFRILPAGLSVALYDLGDIYKYEVYAVGLVWLLLGGWLVTRLSAMPPGPASA
;
A
#
# COMPACT_ATOMS: atom_id res chain seq x y z
N MET A 1 -23.81 -6.76 -37.76
CA MET A 1 -23.52 -7.37 -36.45
C MET A 1 -24.42 -6.72 -35.42
N SER A 2 -25.23 -7.46 -34.67
CA SER A 2 -26.18 -6.85 -33.72
C SER A 2 -25.41 -6.18 -32.57
N VAL A 3 -25.91 -5.03 -32.10
CA VAL A 3 -25.30 -4.25 -30.99
C VAL A 3 -25.06 -5.13 -29.75
N ILE A 4 -25.95 -6.09 -29.50
CA ILE A 4 -25.88 -7.03 -28.38
C ILE A 4 -24.62 -7.90 -28.44
N VAL A 5 -24.26 -8.44 -29.62
CA VAL A 5 -23.05 -9.24 -29.80
C VAL A 5 -21.78 -8.39 -29.64
N TRP A 6 -21.84 -7.11 -29.99
CA TRP A 6 -20.72 -6.19 -29.77
C TRP A 6 -20.51 -5.88 -28.29
N VAL A 7 -21.58 -5.64 -27.53
CA VAL A 7 -21.53 -5.45 -26.07
C VAL A 7 -20.99 -6.71 -25.39
N TYR A 8 -21.44 -7.89 -25.79
CA TYR A 8 -20.92 -9.15 -25.25
C TYR A 8 -19.42 -9.33 -25.55
N ALA A 9 -18.97 -9.00 -26.77
CA ALA A 9 -17.54 -9.01 -27.11
C ALA A 9 -16.72 -8.03 -26.26
N LEU A 10 -17.31 -6.91 -25.83
CA LEU A 10 -16.68 -5.99 -24.88
C LEU A 10 -16.57 -6.62 -23.48
N LEU A 11 -17.62 -7.30 -23.00
CA LEU A 11 -17.61 -8.02 -21.72
C LEU A 11 -16.57 -9.16 -21.69
N LEU A 12 -16.38 -9.88 -22.81
CA LEU A 12 -15.35 -10.91 -22.94
C LEU A 12 -13.93 -10.36 -22.75
N ARG A 13 -13.70 -9.04 -22.85
CA ARG A 13 -12.39 -8.45 -22.55
C ARG A 13 -12.01 -8.51 -21.08
N LEU A 14 -12.96 -8.80 -20.19
CA LEU A 14 -12.72 -8.95 -18.76
C LEU A 14 -12.11 -10.32 -18.40
N TYR A 15 -12.22 -11.32 -19.30
CA TYR A 15 -11.58 -12.63 -19.12
C TYR A 15 -10.05 -12.54 -19.28
N PRO A 16 -9.30 -13.46 -18.65
CA PRO A 16 -7.85 -13.50 -18.81
C PRO A 16 -7.43 -13.66 -20.28
N HIS A 17 -6.32 -13.01 -20.65
CA HIS A 17 -5.90 -12.91 -22.06
C HIS A 17 -5.73 -14.28 -22.71
N ARG A 18 -5.13 -15.23 -21.99
CA ARG A 18 -4.85 -16.58 -22.51
C ARG A 18 -6.15 -17.34 -22.77
N PHE A 19 -7.09 -17.29 -21.83
CA PHE A 19 -8.42 -17.90 -21.98
C PHE A 19 -9.17 -17.28 -23.17
N ARG A 20 -9.17 -15.95 -23.29
CA ARG A 20 -9.82 -15.26 -24.41
C ARG A 20 -9.20 -15.60 -25.77
N ALA A 21 -7.87 -15.79 -25.84
CA ALA A 21 -7.21 -16.17 -27.08
C ALA A 21 -7.60 -17.59 -27.54
N GLU A 22 -7.96 -18.46 -26.61
CA GLU A 22 -8.33 -19.84 -26.88
C GLU A 22 -9.84 -20.00 -27.13
N PHE A 23 -10.69 -19.40 -26.26
CA PHE A 23 -12.13 -19.63 -26.26
C PHE A 23 -12.97 -18.39 -26.64
N GLY A 24 -12.37 -17.22 -26.82
CA GLY A 24 -13.10 -15.97 -27.00
C GLY A 24 -13.96 -15.92 -28.27
N GLU A 25 -13.46 -16.44 -29.39
CA GLU A 25 -14.22 -16.53 -30.64
C GLU A 25 -15.35 -17.58 -30.54
N GLU A 26 -15.11 -18.71 -29.90
CA GLU A 26 -16.11 -19.75 -29.67
C GLU A 26 -17.26 -19.23 -28.79
N MET A 27 -16.95 -18.61 -27.65
CA MET A 27 -17.96 -18.03 -26.76
C MET A 27 -18.80 -16.97 -27.47
N ARG A 28 -18.18 -16.17 -28.35
CA ARG A 28 -18.88 -15.15 -29.14
C ARG A 28 -19.80 -15.77 -30.19
N ALA A 29 -19.34 -16.84 -30.86
CA ALA A 29 -20.12 -17.56 -31.86
C ALA A 29 -21.35 -18.24 -31.22
N VAL A 30 -21.15 -18.96 -30.11
CA VAL A 30 -22.23 -19.61 -29.34
C VAL A 30 -23.26 -18.58 -28.86
N PHE A 31 -22.82 -17.42 -28.37
CA PHE A 31 -23.73 -16.36 -27.96
C PHE A 31 -24.50 -15.76 -29.15
N ALA A 32 -23.82 -15.52 -30.27
CA ALA A 32 -24.46 -15.00 -31.48
C ALA A 32 -25.52 -15.95 -32.04
N GLU A 33 -25.24 -17.26 -32.04
CA GLU A 33 -26.18 -18.31 -32.43
C GLU A 33 -27.37 -18.40 -31.46
N ALA A 34 -27.10 -18.31 -30.14
CA ALA A 34 -28.14 -18.29 -29.11
C ALA A 34 -29.07 -17.07 -29.22
N VAL A 35 -28.57 -15.92 -29.68
CA VAL A 35 -29.38 -14.73 -29.94
C VAL A 35 -30.13 -14.86 -31.28
N ALA A 36 -29.50 -15.40 -32.32
CA ALA A 36 -30.10 -15.54 -33.65
C ALA A 36 -31.24 -16.57 -33.72
N SER A 37 -31.16 -17.63 -32.91
CA SER A 37 -32.18 -18.70 -32.81
C SER A 37 -33.45 -18.27 -32.05
N ARG A 38 -33.50 -17.05 -31.52
CA ARG A 38 -34.59 -16.55 -30.68
C ARG A 38 -35.43 -15.52 -31.43
N THR A 39 -36.73 -15.80 -31.56
CA THR A 39 -37.71 -14.88 -32.13
C THR A 39 -38.38 -14.08 -31.02
N GLY A 40 -38.16 -12.76 -30.99
CA GLY A 40 -38.83 -11.83 -30.08
C GLY A 40 -37.93 -11.31 -28.95
N LEU A 41 -38.11 -10.02 -28.63
CA LEU A 41 -37.22 -9.25 -27.75
C LEU A 41 -37.12 -9.83 -26.33
N ALA A 42 -38.22 -10.33 -25.77
CA ALA A 42 -38.23 -10.92 -24.42
C ALA A 42 -37.30 -12.14 -24.31
N SER A 43 -37.29 -13.01 -25.33
CA SER A 43 -36.46 -14.21 -25.33
C SER A 43 -34.96 -13.87 -25.45
N ILE A 44 -34.61 -12.82 -26.21
CA ILE A 44 -33.24 -12.30 -26.30
C ILE A 44 -32.80 -11.72 -24.94
N VAL A 45 -33.65 -10.94 -24.28
CA VAL A 45 -33.35 -10.37 -22.94
C VAL A 45 -33.10 -11.47 -21.91
N ILE A 46 -33.87 -12.55 -21.93
CA ILE A 46 -33.67 -13.69 -21.01
C ILE A 46 -32.30 -14.35 -21.22
N VAL A 47 -31.89 -14.55 -22.48
CA VAL A 47 -30.54 -15.08 -22.78
C VAL A 47 -29.47 -14.13 -22.27
N CYS A 48 -29.59 -12.83 -22.54
CA CYS A 48 -28.65 -11.82 -22.05
C CYS A 48 -28.54 -11.82 -20.52
N LEU A 49 -29.66 -11.86 -19.80
CA LEU A 49 -29.68 -11.86 -18.33
C LEU A 49 -29.05 -13.13 -17.75
N ARG A 50 -29.28 -14.29 -18.37
CA ARG A 50 -28.65 -15.54 -17.95
C ARG A 50 -27.12 -15.46 -18.08
N GLU A 51 -26.63 -15.04 -19.24
CA GLU A 51 -25.18 -14.88 -19.43
C GLU A 51 -24.60 -13.82 -18.47
N LEU A 52 -25.30 -12.71 -18.25
CA LEU A 52 -24.85 -11.66 -17.32
C LEU A 52 -24.80 -12.15 -15.86
N LYS A 53 -25.70 -13.06 -15.48
CA LYS A 53 -25.75 -13.68 -14.14
C LYS A 53 -24.61 -14.66 -13.93
N ASP A 54 -24.25 -15.44 -14.95
CA ASP A 54 -23.20 -16.47 -14.85
C ASP A 54 -21.78 -15.91 -15.09
N LEU A 55 -21.69 -14.75 -15.75
CA LEU A 55 -20.43 -14.06 -16.06
C LEU A 55 -19.53 -13.83 -14.82
N PRO A 56 -20.02 -13.32 -13.67
CA PRO A 56 -19.15 -12.99 -12.54
C PRO A 56 -18.46 -14.23 -11.96
N THR A 57 -19.21 -15.32 -11.76
CA THR A 57 -18.69 -16.58 -11.22
C THR A 57 -17.70 -17.22 -12.18
N SER A 58 -18.01 -17.23 -13.47
CA SER A 58 -17.15 -17.77 -14.53
C SER A 58 -15.83 -17.00 -14.61
N LEU A 59 -15.92 -15.66 -14.59
CA LEU A 59 -14.77 -14.77 -14.65
C LEU A 59 -13.85 -14.94 -13.43
N LEU A 60 -14.43 -15.03 -12.22
CA LEU A 60 -13.67 -15.29 -10.99
C LEU A 60 -12.96 -16.64 -11.04
N ARG A 61 -13.66 -17.69 -11.50
CA ARG A 61 -13.10 -19.04 -11.62
C ARG A 61 -11.93 -19.09 -12.60
N GLU A 62 -12.05 -18.47 -13.77
CA GLU A 62 -10.98 -18.49 -14.77
C GLU A 62 -9.77 -17.62 -14.34
N HIS A 63 -9.98 -16.48 -13.69
CA HIS A 63 -8.87 -15.72 -13.09
C HIS A 63 -8.17 -16.52 -12.00
N TRP A 64 -8.92 -17.21 -11.14
CA TRP A 64 -8.35 -18.06 -10.10
C TRP A 64 -7.52 -19.22 -10.70
N SER A 65 -8.04 -19.87 -11.73
CA SER A 65 -7.34 -20.92 -12.48
C SER A 65 -6.02 -20.41 -13.10
N GLU A 66 -6.02 -19.23 -13.71
CA GLU A 66 -4.80 -18.64 -14.29
C GLU A 66 -3.79 -18.25 -13.21
N ILE A 67 -4.25 -17.75 -12.06
CA ILE A 67 -3.40 -17.48 -10.90
C ILE A 67 -2.75 -18.78 -10.40
N LEU A 68 -3.52 -19.87 -10.24
CA LEU A 68 -3.00 -21.17 -9.82
C LEU A 68 -1.99 -21.74 -10.81
N LYS A 69 -2.27 -21.67 -12.12
CA LYS A 69 -1.30 -22.07 -13.17
C LYS A 69 -0.05 -21.21 -13.13
N GLY A 70 -0.19 -19.92 -12.88
CA GLY A 70 0.93 -18.99 -12.70
C GLY A 70 1.79 -19.33 -11.47
N ILE A 71 1.16 -19.79 -10.39
CA ILE A 71 1.85 -20.28 -9.18
C ILE A 71 2.60 -21.58 -9.50
N ALA A 72 1.98 -22.54 -10.16
CA ALA A 72 2.62 -23.80 -10.56
C ALA A 72 3.80 -23.57 -11.53
N MET A 73 3.68 -22.65 -12.49
CA MET A 73 4.80 -22.28 -13.35
C MET A 73 5.89 -21.51 -12.61
N ALA A 74 5.52 -20.72 -11.59
CA ALA A 74 6.48 -20.06 -10.72
C ALA A 74 7.22 -21.04 -9.79
N GLU A 75 6.70 -22.24 -9.56
CA GLU A 75 7.38 -23.31 -8.82
C GLU A 75 8.69 -23.75 -9.49
N ASN A 76 8.81 -23.54 -10.80
CA ASN A 76 10.06 -23.75 -11.54
C ASN A 76 11.09 -22.62 -11.34
N ARG A 77 10.69 -21.49 -10.74
CA ARG A 77 11.63 -20.48 -10.22
C ARG A 77 12.09 -20.97 -8.86
N GLN A 78 13.40 -20.92 -8.59
CA GLN A 78 13.97 -21.27 -7.29
C GLN A 78 13.16 -20.63 -6.14
N THR A 79 12.32 -21.44 -5.50
CA THR A 79 11.55 -21.02 -4.33
C THR A 79 12.53 -20.74 -3.20
N GLY A 80 12.19 -19.77 -2.34
CA GLY A 80 13.06 -19.45 -1.21
C GLY A 80 13.23 -20.67 -0.30
N SER A 81 14.44 -20.91 0.22
CA SER A 81 14.67 -21.99 1.18
C SER A 81 13.78 -21.82 2.41
N TRP A 82 13.23 -22.92 2.94
CA TRP A 82 12.47 -22.90 4.20
C TRP A 82 13.26 -22.28 5.35
N LYS A 83 14.58 -22.49 5.36
CA LYS A 83 15.49 -21.89 6.34
C LYS A 83 15.48 -20.36 6.29
N ASP A 84 15.51 -19.78 5.09
CA ASP A 84 15.46 -18.33 4.94
C ASP A 84 14.07 -17.79 5.27
N ALA A 85 13.02 -18.52 4.90
CA ALA A 85 11.66 -18.11 5.18
C ALA A 85 11.37 -18.08 6.69
N THR A 86 11.77 -19.11 7.44
CA THR A 86 11.60 -19.14 8.89
C THR A 86 12.40 -18.04 9.58
N LEU A 87 13.62 -17.74 9.11
CA LEU A 87 14.43 -16.61 9.61
C LEU A 87 13.79 -15.24 9.32
N ALA A 88 12.98 -15.12 8.29
CA ALA A 88 12.22 -13.89 8.00
C ALA A 88 11.01 -13.73 8.92
N GLY A 89 10.39 -14.84 9.36
CA GLY A 89 9.28 -14.86 10.32
C GLY A 89 9.72 -14.68 11.78
N LEU A 90 10.96 -15.06 12.10
CA LEU A 90 11.50 -15.07 13.45
C LEU A 90 11.40 -13.74 14.25
N PRO A 91 11.71 -12.55 13.70
CA PRO A 91 11.66 -11.33 14.50
C PRO A 91 10.25 -11.02 15.00
N HIS A 92 9.22 -11.40 14.24
CA HIS A 92 7.82 -11.24 14.62
C HIS A 92 7.45 -12.17 15.78
N LEU A 93 7.89 -13.43 15.74
CA LEU A 93 7.71 -14.38 16.85
C LEU A 93 8.42 -13.92 18.13
N LEU A 94 9.63 -13.36 18.01
CA LEU A 94 10.34 -12.80 19.15
C LEU A 94 9.59 -11.61 19.76
N VAL A 95 9.02 -10.72 18.96
CA VAL A 95 8.19 -9.62 19.49
C VAL A 95 6.94 -10.15 20.21
N VAL A 96 6.29 -11.18 19.69
CA VAL A 96 5.16 -11.83 20.38
C VAL A 96 5.60 -12.37 21.73
N MET A 97 6.69 -13.16 21.76
CA MET A 97 7.18 -13.85 22.96
C MET A 97 7.73 -12.88 24.02
N LEU A 98 8.49 -11.87 23.59
CA LEU A 98 9.23 -10.99 24.48
C LEU A 98 8.48 -9.70 24.83
N VAL A 99 7.57 -9.24 23.98
CA VAL A 99 6.88 -7.97 24.20
C VAL A 99 5.41 -8.22 24.50
N LEU A 100 4.66 -8.85 23.61
CA LEU A 100 3.20 -8.88 23.73
C LEU A 100 2.66 -9.83 24.81
N LEU A 101 3.21 -11.05 24.94
CA LEU A 101 2.75 -12.00 25.96
C LEU A 101 2.99 -11.50 27.40
N PRO A 102 4.16 -10.94 27.75
CA PRO A 102 4.38 -10.38 29.08
C PRO A 102 3.45 -9.21 29.41
N LEU A 103 3.12 -8.34 28.44
CA LEU A 103 2.24 -7.18 28.65
C LEU A 103 0.83 -7.58 29.11
N GLY A 104 0.33 -8.74 28.67
CA GLY A 104 -0.95 -9.27 29.15
C GLY A 104 -0.94 -9.66 30.63
N THR A 105 0.24 -9.96 31.19
CA THR A 105 0.41 -10.44 32.57
C THR A 105 0.79 -9.33 33.57
N VAL A 106 1.33 -8.19 33.08
CA VAL A 106 1.93 -7.13 33.90
C VAL A 106 0.90 -6.06 34.37
N ARG A 107 -0.40 -6.28 34.18
CA ARG A 107 -1.48 -5.35 34.58
C ARG A 107 -1.50 -4.99 36.08
N ASN A 108 -0.70 -5.66 36.92
CA ASN A 108 -0.59 -5.45 38.37
C ASN A 108 0.57 -4.51 38.82
N GLY A 109 1.08 -3.64 37.95
CA GLY A 109 2.01 -2.56 38.37
C GLY A 109 3.46 -2.99 38.63
N SER A 110 3.87 -4.19 38.19
CA SER A 110 5.26 -4.65 38.32
C SER A 110 6.16 -4.09 37.22
N THR A 111 7.33 -3.58 37.59
CA THR A 111 8.41 -2.99 36.78
C THR A 111 9.13 -3.97 35.84
N VAL A 112 8.46 -4.95 35.23
CA VAL A 112 9.07 -5.99 34.36
C VAL A 112 9.39 -5.49 32.93
N TYR A 113 8.97 -4.28 32.60
CA TYR A 113 9.22 -3.62 31.30
C TYR A 113 10.70 -3.44 30.86
N PRO A 114 11.72 -3.26 31.73
CA PRO A 114 13.05 -2.90 31.26
C PRO A 114 13.82 -4.10 30.67
N ILE A 115 13.58 -5.33 31.10
CA ILE A 115 14.42 -6.47 30.66
C ILE A 115 14.26 -6.75 29.16
N PHE A 116 13.03 -6.72 28.64
CA PHE A 116 12.76 -7.00 27.23
C PHE A 116 13.32 -5.93 26.29
N LEU A 117 13.42 -4.67 26.76
CA LEU A 117 14.08 -3.59 26.03
C LEU A 117 15.57 -3.83 25.83
N PHE A 118 16.21 -4.71 26.62
CA PHE A 118 17.63 -5.08 26.42
C PHE A 118 17.80 -6.37 25.60
N ILE A 119 16.89 -7.34 25.75
CA ILE A 119 16.98 -8.64 25.05
C ILE A 119 16.72 -8.48 23.54
N LEU A 120 15.69 -7.72 23.16
CA LEU A 120 15.30 -7.58 21.75
C LEU A 120 16.41 -6.93 20.89
N PRO A 121 17.06 -5.82 21.30
CA PRO A 121 18.20 -5.27 20.57
C PRO A 121 19.34 -6.26 20.38
N PHE A 122 19.64 -7.11 21.39
CA PHE A 122 20.68 -8.12 21.27
C PHE A 122 20.39 -9.11 20.14
N PHE A 123 19.16 -9.63 20.05
CA PHE A 123 18.76 -10.52 18.95
C PHE A 123 18.81 -9.82 17.59
N ILE A 124 18.40 -8.55 17.52
CA ILE A 124 18.48 -7.76 16.28
C ILE A 124 19.93 -7.58 15.84
N LEU A 125 20.83 -7.20 16.76
CA LEU A 125 22.26 -7.05 16.45
C LEU A 125 22.88 -8.38 16.02
N ALA A 126 22.55 -9.49 16.69
CA ALA A 126 23.02 -10.82 16.32
C ALA A 126 22.53 -11.24 14.92
N ALA A 127 21.25 -11.00 14.61
CA ALA A 127 20.67 -11.28 13.30
C ALA A 127 21.30 -10.41 12.20
N LEU A 128 21.54 -9.12 12.46
CA LEU A 128 22.21 -8.21 11.52
C LEU A 128 23.68 -8.59 11.30
N ALA A 129 24.40 -9.01 12.35
CA ALA A 129 25.77 -9.51 12.23
C ALA A 129 25.83 -10.81 11.40
N LEU A 130 24.86 -11.72 11.61
CA LEU A 130 24.72 -12.93 10.78
C LEU A 130 24.38 -12.59 9.32
N ALA A 131 23.49 -11.61 9.11
CA ALA A 131 23.13 -11.14 7.79
C ALA A 131 24.33 -10.53 7.05
N TRP A 132 25.12 -9.70 7.74
CA TRP A 132 26.34 -9.11 7.20
C TRP A 132 27.33 -10.20 6.75
N ARG A 133 27.58 -11.21 7.58
CA ARG A 133 28.45 -12.36 7.24
C ARG A 133 27.95 -13.17 6.04
N ARG A 134 26.65 -13.16 5.76
CA ARG A 134 26.01 -13.88 4.64
C ARG A 134 25.69 -12.99 3.43
N GLY A 135 26.25 -11.79 3.36
CA GLY A 135 26.04 -10.90 2.21
C GLY A 135 24.62 -10.31 2.13
N TRP A 136 23.98 -10.07 3.26
CA TRP A 136 22.64 -9.49 3.38
C TRP A 136 21.56 -10.32 2.66
N PRO A 137 21.26 -11.54 3.14
CA PRO A 137 20.18 -12.36 2.59
C PRO A 137 18.82 -11.67 2.74
N ARG A 138 17.81 -12.10 1.97
CA ARG A 138 16.49 -11.44 1.91
C ARG A 138 15.77 -11.38 3.26
N TRP A 139 15.86 -12.45 4.04
CA TRP A 139 15.22 -12.53 5.36
C TRP A 139 15.69 -11.43 6.33
N ALA A 140 16.89 -10.87 6.13
CA ALA A 140 17.41 -9.80 6.96
C ALA A 140 16.53 -8.54 6.90
N ALA A 141 15.77 -8.36 5.81
CA ALA A 141 14.91 -7.18 5.66
C ALA A 141 13.77 -7.11 6.67
N SER A 142 13.26 -8.26 7.15
CA SER A 142 12.26 -8.30 8.22
C SER A 142 12.77 -7.74 9.55
N TRP A 143 14.09 -7.71 9.75
CA TRP A 143 14.72 -7.20 10.98
C TRP A 143 14.93 -5.68 10.96
N TYR A 144 14.96 -5.08 9.77
CA TYR A 144 15.22 -3.65 9.60
C TYR A 144 14.20 -2.76 10.29
N ILE A 145 12.92 -3.14 10.27
CA ILE A 145 11.91 -2.32 10.93
C ILE A 145 12.10 -2.29 12.44
N TYR A 146 12.52 -3.40 13.04
CA TYR A 146 12.73 -3.49 14.47
C TYR A 146 13.99 -2.73 14.89
N ALA A 147 15.03 -2.76 14.05
CA ALA A 147 16.18 -1.89 14.21
C ALA A 147 15.78 -0.41 14.12
N ALA A 148 14.93 -0.02 13.15
CA ALA A 148 14.39 1.33 13.07
C ALA A 148 13.62 1.70 14.34
N VAL A 149 12.70 0.86 14.82
CA VAL A 149 11.92 1.12 16.04
C VAL A 149 12.83 1.35 17.24
N ILE A 150 13.90 0.57 17.43
CA ILE A 150 14.87 0.81 18.51
C ILE A 150 15.55 2.18 18.35
N VAL A 151 15.94 2.53 17.13
CA VAL A 151 16.50 3.86 16.84
C VAL A 151 15.48 4.97 17.12
N LEU A 152 14.18 4.73 16.92
CA LEU A 152 13.12 5.68 17.25
C LEU A 152 12.94 5.90 18.76
N LEU A 153 13.37 4.95 19.58
CA LEU A 153 13.38 5.09 21.03
C LEU A 153 14.55 5.97 21.52
N LEU A 154 15.45 6.41 20.64
CA LEU A 154 16.53 7.35 20.93
C LEU A 154 15.97 8.81 21.00
N PRO A 155 16.77 9.87 21.28
CA PRO A 155 16.24 11.15 21.72
C PRO A 155 15.33 11.81 20.68
N GLN A 156 14.44 12.70 21.15
CA GLN A 156 13.29 13.21 20.39
C GLN A 156 13.61 13.78 19.00
N ILE A 157 14.82 14.31 18.75
CA ILE A 157 15.24 14.79 17.43
C ILE A 157 15.18 13.66 16.37
N VAL A 158 15.51 12.42 16.75
CA VAL A 158 15.45 11.25 15.86
C VAL A 158 14.00 10.93 15.49
N LEU A 159 13.07 11.08 16.43
CA LEU A 159 11.64 10.84 16.20
C LEU A 159 11.06 11.80 15.14
N LEU A 160 11.57 13.03 15.08
CA LEU A 160 11.15 14.03 14.09
C LEU A 160 11.58 13.64 12.66
N ALA A 161 12.81 13.18 12.49
CA ALA A 161 13.34 12.79 11.17
C ALA A 161 12.93 11.38 10.75
N ALA A 162 12.42 10.58 11.68
CA ALA A 162 12.12 9.17 11.51
C ALA A 162 11.26 8.83 10.28
N PRO A 163 10.13 9.51 10.00
CA PRO A 163 9.31 9.15 8.84
C PRO A 163 10.09 9.27 7.52
N LEU A 164 10.90 10.33 7.36
CA LEU A 164 11.72 10.53 6.17
C LEU A 164 12.84 9.51 6.07
N ILE A 165 13.48 9.16 7.18
CA ILE A 165 14.51 8.12 7.23
C ILE A 165 13.91 6.77 6.83
N ILE A 166 12.76 6.41 7.39
CA ILE A 166 12.07 5.14 7.10
C ILE A 166 11.65 5.08 5.63
N VAL A 167 11.03 6.14 5.09
CA VAL A 167 10.61 6.19 3.68
C VAL A 167 11.83 6.12 2.75
N GLY A 168 12.88 6.90 3.04
CA GLY A 168 14.12 6.89 2.25
C GLY A 168 14.82 5.53 2.30
N TRP A 169 14.86 4.90 3.47
CA TRP A 169 15.46 3.58 3.65
C TRP A 169 14.66 2.49 2.93
N LEU A 170 13.33 2.54 3.04
CA LEU A 170 12.43 1.61 2.37
C LEU A 170 12.52 1.74 0.85
N TYR A 171 12.55 2.97 0.32
CA TYR A 171 12.80 3.24 -1.09
C TYR A 171 14.15 2.67 -1.56
N TRP A 172 15.21 2.91 -0.80
CA TRP A 172 16.55 2.41 -1.13
C TRP A 172 16.64 0.88 -1.14
N ILE A 173 16.05 0.21 -0.14
CA ILE A 173 16.00 -1.27 -0.06
C ILE A 173 15.19 -1.84 -1.22
N THR A 174 14.00 -1.29 -1.47
CA THR A 174 13.12 -1.72 -2.57
C THR A 174 13.82 -1.56 -3.92
N GLY A 175 14.61 -0.49 -4.07
CA GLY A 175 15.43 -0.23 -5.25
C GLY A 175 16.49 -1.30 -5.54
N ARG A 176 16.95 -2.03 -4.51
CA ARG A 176 17.94 -3.11 -4.63
C ARG A 176 17.29 -4.48 -4.79
N ASP A 177 16.25 -4.75 -4.00
CA ASP A 177 15.49 -6.00 -4.04
C ASP A 177 14.04 -5.76 -3.59
N ARG A 178 13.11 -5.97 -4.51
CA ARG A 178 11.67 -5.78 -4.29
C ARG A 178 11.13 -6.65 -3.14
N ILE A 179 11.67 -7.87 -2.98
CA ILE A 179 11.26 -8.76 -1.90
C ILE A 179 11.72 -8.21 -0.55
N LYS A 180 12.94 -7.67 -0.47
CA LYS A 180 13.42 -7.00 0.75
C LYS A 180 12.57 -5.78 1.09
N GLY A 181 12.19 -5.00 0.08
CA GLY A 181 11.26 -3.87 0.25
C GLY A 181 9.93 -4.30 0.88
N LEU A 182 9.31 -5.36 0.34
CA LEU A 182 8.06 -5.92 0.87
C LEU A 182 8.20 -6.44 2.30
N LEU A 183 9.29 -7.16 2.61
CA LEU A 183 9.55 -7.69 3.95
C LEU A 183 9.71 -6.59 4.99
N MET A 184 10.30 -5.45 4.62
CA MET A 184 10.39 -4.29 5.50
C MET A 184 9.06 -3.54 5.61
N ALA A 185 8.33 -3.36 4.50
CA ALA A 185 7.09 -2.58 4.47
C ALA A 185 5.92 -3.27 5.18
N THR A 186 5.80 -4.60 5.06
CA THR A 186 4.66 -5.37 5.60
C THR A 186 4.45 -5.16 7.11
N PRO A 187 5.44 -5.40 7.99
CA PRO A 187 5.25 -5.15 9.41
C PRO A 187 4.99 -3.69 9.74
N LEU A 188 5.64 -2.74 9.03
CA LEU A 188 5.40 -1.32 9.24
C LEU A 188 3.95 -0.92 8.92
N MET A 189 3.41 -1.43 7.82
CA MET A 189 2.03 -1.21 7.42
C MET A 189 1.04 -1.83 8.43
N LEU A 190 1.31 -3.03 8.96
CA LEU A 190 0.44 -3.61 10.00
C LEU A 190 0.52 -2.84 11.32
N LEU A 191 1.72 -2.39 11.72
CA LEU A 191 1.91 -1.53 12.89
C LEU A 191 1.22 -0.17 12.75
N PHE A 192 0.99 0.30 11.51
CA PHE A 192 0.26 1.54 11.25
C PHE A 192 -1.20 1.50 11.72
N TRP A 193 -1.75 0.31 11.99
CA TRP A 193 -3.08 0.13 12.58
C TRP A 193 -3.09 0.25 14.11
N SER A 194 -1.93 0.29 14.78
CA SER A 194 -1.85 0.37 16.24
C SER A 194 -2.57 1.60 16.84
N PRO A 195 -2.51 2.81 16.24
CA PRO A 195 -3.27 3.96 16.74
C PRO A 195 -4.78 3.74 16.71
N ALA A 196 -5.30 2.93 15.78
CA ALA A 196 -6.73 2.60 15.75
C ALA A 196 -7.16 1.81 17.00
N LEU A 197 -6.23 1.17 17.71
CA LEU A 197 -6.52 0.38 18.90
C LEU A 197 -6.39 1.15 20.22
N GLU A 198 -5.98 2.42 20.20
CA GLU A 198 -5.59 3.20 21.41
C GLU A 198 -6.63 3.17 22.54
N PHE A 199 -7.92 3.21 22.22
CA PHE A 199 -8.99 3.14 23.23
C PHE A 199 -9.90 1.93 23.06
N VAL A 200 -9.41 0.86 22.45
CA VAL A 200 -10.07 -0.44 22.47
C VAL A 200 -9.86 -1.08 23.84
N GLU A 201 -10.82 -1.88 24.30
CA GLU A 201 -10.66 -2.65 25.55
C GLU A 201 -9.31 -3.42 25.55
N PRO A 202 -8.49 -3.35 26.62
CA PRO A 202 -7.13 -3.91 26.63
C PRO A 202 -7.04 -5.39 26.21
N THR A 203 -8.01 -6.23 26.59
CA THR A 203 -8.03 -7.65 26.21
C THR A 203 -8.15 -7.81 24.71
N ILE A 204 -9.07 -7.06 24.08
CA ILE A 204 -9.30 -7.07 22.64
C ILE A 204 -8.13 -6.42 21.89
N HIS A 205 -7.63 -5.29 22.39
CA HIS A 205 -6.43 -4.63 21.87
C HIS A 205 -5.27 -5.62 21.75
N ASN A 206 -4.92 -6.28 22.86
CA ASN A 206 -3.80 -7.20 22.92
C ASN A 206 -4.00 -8.41 21.99
N ALA A 207 -5.23 -8.95 21.92
CA ALA A 207 -5.55 -10.05 21.03
C ALA A 207 -5.39 -9.66 19.55
N ILE A 208 -5.87 -8.49 19.15
CA ILE A 208 -5.73 -7.99 17.78
C ILE A 208 -4.25 -7.73 17.46
N GLN A 209 -3.51 -7.07 18.37
CA GLN A 209 -2.10 -6.76 18.17
C GLN A 209 -1.25 -8.04 18.06
N LEU A 210 -1.52 -9.04 18.89
CA LEU A 210 -0.91 -10.38 18.80
C LEU A 210 -1.19 -11.01 17.43
N GLY A 211 -2.45 -10.99 17.00
CA GLY A 211 -2.86 -11.49 15.69
C GLY A 211 -2.15 -10.78 14.53
N MET A 212 -2.02 -9.45 14.58
CA MET A 212 -1.31 -8.64 13.59
C MET A 212 0.17 -9.04 13.48
N VAL A 213 0.88 -9.21 14.61
CA VAL A 213 2.30 -9.57 14.59
C VAL A 213 2.51 -11.02 14.12
N LEU A 214 1.66 -11.96 14.54
CA LEU A 214 1.71 -13.33 14.03
C LEU A 214 1.44 -13.39 12.52
N LEU A 215 0.47 -12.61 12.04
CA LEU A 215 0.17 -12.47 10.62
C LEU A 215 1.36 -11.88 9.85
N ALA A 216 2.04 -10.84 10.38
CA ALA A 216 3.28 -10.33 9.79
C ALA A 216 4.34 -11.44 9.64
N GLY A 217 4.51 -12.28 10.66
CA GLY A 217 5.41 -13.43 10.63
C GLY A 217 5.07 -14.43 9.53
N ALA A 218 3.79 -14.82 9.42
CA ALA A 218 3.30 -15.72 8.39
C ALA A 218 3.49 -15.14 6.98
N LEU A 219 3.21 -13.84 6.80
CA LEU A 219 3.41 -13.13 5.53
C LEU A 219 4.89 -13.07 5.16
N ALA A 220 5.79 -12.78 6.11
CA ALA A 220 7.22 -12.75 5.84
C ALA A 220 7.72 -14.12 5.35
N ILE A 221 7.28 -15.21 5.98
CA ILE A 221 7.56 -16.59 5.54
C ILE A 221 7.02 -16.80 4.12
N ALA A 222 5.76 -16.46 3.87
CA ALA A 222 5.12 -16.65 2.56
C ALA A 222 5.80 -15.84 1.45
N ILE A 223 6.11 -14.57 1.70
CA ILE A 223 6.80 -13.67 0.76
C ILE A 223 8.17 -14.23 0.37
N VAL A 224 8.96 -14.74 1.32
CA VAL A 224 10.26 -15.37 1.03
C VAL A 224 10.10 -16.68 0.27
N ARG A 225 9.16 -17.55 0.69
CA ARG A 225 8.93 -18.86 0.04
C ARG A 225 8.51 -18.70 -1.42
N LEU A 226 7.52 -17.84 -1.65
CA LEU A 226 6.95 -17.59 -2.97
C LEU A 226 7.91 -16.81 -3.88
N ASN A 227 8.84 -16.04 -3.30
CA ASN A 227 9.88 -15.31 -4.04
C ASN A 227 9.32 -14.50 -5.23
N ASN A 228 8.13 -13.93 -5.05
CA ASN A 228 7.39 -13.25 -6.09
C ASN A 228 6.81 -11.94 -5.55
N ALA A 229 7.39 -10.82 -5.96
CA ALA A 229 7.00 -9.51 -5.46
C ALA A 229 5.54 -9.15 -5.79
N ARG A 230 5.00 -9.67 -6.90
CA ARG A 230 3.58 -9.46 -7.24
C ARG A 230 2.67 -10.12 -6.23
N ILE A 231 2.92 -11.39 -5.93
CA ILE A 231 2.10 -12.14 -4.96
C ILE A 231 2.31 -11.55 -3.56
N GLY A 232 3.55 -11.24 -3.18
CA GLY A 232 3.87 -10.63 -1.90
C GLY A 232 3.20 -9.27 -1.69
N LEU A 233 3.08 -8.43 -2.73
CA LEU A 233 2.34 -7.16 -2.67
C LEU A 233 0.87 -7.40 -2.31
N TRP A 234 0.18 -8.28 -3.02
CA TRP A 234 -1.23 -8.55 -2.76
C TRP A 234 -1.46 -9.20 -1.40
N LEU A 235 -0.61 -10.15 -1.00
CA LEU A 235 -0.66 -10.73 0.34
C LEU A 235 -0.52 -9.66 1.44
N ALA A 236 0.38 -8.68 1.25
CA ALA A 236 0.52 -7.57 2.18
C ALA A 236 -0.74 -6.70 2.21
N LEU A 237 -1.28 -6.30 1.04
CA LEU A 237 -2.48 -5.48 0.96
C LEU A 237 -3.71 -6.17 1.58
N ASP A 238 -3.91 -7.45 1.28
CA ASP A 238 -5.01 -8.26 1.82
C ASP A 238 -4.91 -8.41 3.34
N ALA A 239 -3.70 -8.59 3.86
CA ALA A 239 -3.47 -8.61 5.29
C ALA A 239 -3.80 -7.27 5.95
N SER A 240 -3.38 -6.16 5.35
CA SER A 240 -3.72 -4.81 5.84
C SER A 240 -5.22 -4.57 5.85
N LEU A 241 -5.92 -5.01 4.79
CA LEU A 241 -7.37 -4.94 4.68
C LEU A 241 -8.03 -5.70 5.85
N LEU A 242 -7.62 -6.93 6.08
CA LEU A 242 -8.18 -7.79 7.14
C LEU A 242 -7.90 -7.23 8.54
N THR A 243 -6.64 -6.90 8.83
CA THR A 243 -6.25 -6.37 10.15
C THR A 243 -6.88 -5.00 10.40
N GLY A 244 -6.97 -4.19 9.35
CA GLY A 244 -7.57 -2.87 9.43
C GLY A 244 -9.06 -2.93 9.69
N LEU A 245 -9.77 -3.86 9.04
CA LEU A 245 -11.19 -4.05 9.26
C LEU A 245 -11.46 -4.47 10.71
N LEU A 246 -10.66 -5.41 11.23
CA LEU A 246 -10.75 -5.85 12.63
C LEU A 246 -10.43 -4.71 13.61
N ALA A 247 -9.39 -3.92 13.35
CA ALA A 247 -9.01 -2.81 14.21
C ALA A 247 -10.04 -1.69 14.21
N ALA A 248 -10.53 -1.29 13.03
CA ALA A 248 -11.57 -0.28 12.89
C ALA A 248 -12.89 -0.74 13.53
N TYR A 249 -13.27 -2.01 13.33
CA TYR A 249 -14.44 -2.59 13.99
C TYR A 249 -14.30 -2.54 15.52
N ALA A 250 -13.19 -3.01 16.07
CA ALA A 250 -12.96 -2.98 17.51
C ALA A 250 -12.98 -1.55 18.08
N ARG A 251 -12.39 -0.59 17.35
CA ARG A 251 -12.41 0.83 17.70
C ARG A 251 -13.81 1.43 17.70
N THR A 252 -14.68 1.02 16.79
CA THR A 252 -16.04 1.55 16.68
C THR A 252 -16.99 0.90 17.69
N TYR A 253 -16.91 -0.40 17.90
CA TYR A 253 -17.90 -1.15 18.67
C TYR A 253 -17.45 -1.57 20.08
N TRP A 254 -16.14 -1.58 20.36
CA TRP A 254 -15.55 -2.04 21.63
C TRP A 254 -14.58 -1.01 22.23
N HIS A 255 -14.90 0.28 22.10
CA HIS A 255 -14.09 1.33 22.70
C HIS A 255 -14.41 1.56 24.18
N ASN A 256 -13.41 2.03 24.92
CA ASN A 256 -13.52 2.51 26.30
C ASN A 256 -13.49 4.05 26.37
N LEU A 257 -13.97 4.73 25.33
CA LEU A 257 -14.14 6.18 25.36
C LEU A 257 -15.27 6.57 26.34
N PRO A 258 -15.10 7.66 27.11
CA PRO A 258 -16.21 8.27 27.84
C PRO A 258 -17.37 8.61 26.88
N PRO A 259 -18.64 8.51 27.31
CA PRO A 259 -19.81 8.71 26.44
C PRO A 259 -19.84 10.06 25.71
N GLU A 260 -19.25 11.10 26.30
CA GLU A 260 -19.13 12.44 25.71
C GLU A 260 -18.20 12.52 24.50
N TYR A 261 -17.28 11.56 24.35
CA TYR A 261 -16.36 11.45 23.22
C TYR A 261 -16.68 10.27 22.29
N SER A 262 -17.71 9.49 22.59
CA SER A 262 -18.11 8.36 21.75
C SER A 262 -19.03 8.81 20.63
N GLU A 263 -18.60 8.61 19.39
CA GLU A 263 -19.50 8.65 18.24
C GLU A 263 -20.41 7.40 18.26
N PRO A 264 -21.66 7.49 17.77
CA PRO A 264 -22.52 6.33 17.67
C PRO A 264 -21.86 5.25 16.78
N PRO A 265 -21.92 3.97 17.19
CA PRO A 265 -21.24 2.89 16.49
C PRO A 265 -21.96 2.56 15.18
N THR A 266 -21.60 3.28 14.12
CA THR A 266 -22.19 3.15 12.78
C THR A 266 -21.17 2.60 11.79
N LEU A 267 -21.67 2.00 10.70
CA LEU A 267 -20.82 1.57 9.58
C LEU A 267 -20.06 2.76 8.95
N ALA A 268 -20.67 3.95 8.96
CA ALA A 268 -20.04 5.18 8.48
C ALA A 268 -18.83 5.58 9.34
N ALA A 269 -18.96 5.53 10.67
CA ALA A 269 -17.86 5.78 11.60
C ALA A 269 -16.72 4.75 11.41
N MET A 270 -17.06 3.47 11.28
CA MET A 270 -16.08 2.41 11.02
C MET A 270 -15.34 2.64 9.69
N ALA A 271 -16.07 2.95 8.60
CA ALA A 271 -15.48 3.26 7.31
C ALA A 271 -14.59 4.50 7.35
N GLY A 272 -14.98 5.50 8.15
CA GLY A 272 -14.22 6.73 8.39
C GLY A 272 -12.87 6.51 9.08
N LEU A 273 -12.77 5.50 9.92
CA LEU A 273 -11.49 5.08 10.53
C LEU A 273 -10.68 4.19 9.58
N PHE A 274 -11.37 3.26 8.92
CA PHE A 274 -10.76 2.23 8.10
C PHE A 274 -10.11 2.79 6.82
N ALA A 275 -10.86 3.53 6.01
CA ALA A 275 -10.41 3.91 4.67
C ALA A 275 -9.12 4.77 4.64
N PRO A 276 -8.96 5.84 5.46
CA PRO A 276 -7.71 6.61 5.50
C PRO A 276 -6.51 5.75 5.86
N GLN A 277 -6.65 4.93 6.91
CA GLN A 277 -5.56 4.12 7.44
C GLN A 277 -5.14 3.03 6.46
N LEU A 278 -6.11 2.40 5.78
CA LEU A 278 -5.84 1.44 4.72
C LEU A 278 -5.06 2.09 3.58
N VAL A 279 -5.49 3.27 3.14
CA VAL A 279 -4.85 4.00 2.05
C VAL A 279 -3.41 4.40 2.41
N VAL A 280 -3.19 4.98 3.58
CA VAL A 280 -1.86 5.40 4.04
C VAL A 280 -0.95 4.18 4.25
N GLY A 281 -1.43 3.14 4.93
CA GLY A 281 -0.68 1.89 5.13
C GLY A 281 -0.31 1.23 3.80
N SER A 282 -1.23 1.19 2.85
CA SER A 282 -0.98 0.62 1.51
C SER A 282 0.03 1.44 0.70
N ALA A 283 0.08 2.76 0.88
CA ALA A 283 1.06 3.62 0.24
C ALA A 283 2.50 3.28 0.67
N LEU A 284 2.72 2.75 1.88
CA LEU A 284 4.04 2.29 2.34
C LEU A 284 4.52 1.06 1.56
N VAL A 285 3.62 0.25 1.03
CA VAL A 285 3.96 -0.94 0.22
C VAL A 285 4.00 -0.58 -1.27
N ILE A 286 2.96 0.08 -1.78
CA ILE A 286 2.80 0.42 -3.19
C ILE A 286 3.82 1.50 -3.61
N GLY A 287 4.03 2.54 -2.79
CA GLY A 287 4.87 3.69 -3.12
C GLY A 287 6.30 3.31 -3.52
N PRO A 288 7.07 2.64 -2.66
CA PRO A 288 8.45 2.23 -2.99
C PRO A 288 8.55 1.37 -4.25
N LEU A 289 7.59 0.43 -4.45
CA LEU A 289 7.55 -0.43 -5.63
C LEU A 289 7.17 0.34 -6.91
N LEU A 290 6.25 1.29 -6.79
CA LEU A 290 5.87 2.18 -7.87
C LEU A 290 7.08 3.02 -8.30
N PHE A 291 7.76 3.67 -7.37
CA PHE A 291 8.95 4.48 -7.68
C PHE A 291 10.12 3.64 -8.21
N TRP A 292 10.28 2.39 -7.77
CA TRP A 292 11.18 1.45 -8.43
C TRP A 292 10.80 1.24 -9.91
N GLY A 293 9.52 0.99 -10.19
CA GLY A 293 9.03 0.82 -11.56
C GLY A 293 9.21 2.07 -12.42
N LEU A 294 8.94 3.26 -11.86
CA LEU A 294 9.19 4.54 -12.53
C LEU A 294 10.67 4.75 -12.84
N ARG A 295 11.57 4.35 -11.93
CA ARG A 295 13.02 4.41 -12.15
C ARG A 295 13.44 3.52 -13.31
N GLU A 296 12.93 2.30 -13.39
CA GLU A 296 13.25 1.37 -14.48
C GLU A 296 12.72 1.88 -15.84
N ILE A 297 11.54 2.49 -15.85
CA ILE A 297 11.01 3.18 -17.04
C ILE A 297 11.88 4.38 -17.42
N GLY A 298 12.29 5.18 -16.43
CA GLY A 298 13.17 6.33 -16.61
C GLY A 298 14.47 5.91 -17.29
N LYS A 299 15.10 4.82 -16.84
CA LYS A 299 16.32 4.25 -17.45
C LYS A 299 16.10 3.86 -18.91
N ARG A 300 15.00 3.14 -19.21
CA ARG A 300 14.68 2.71 -20.59
C ARG A 300 14.39 3.88 -21.52
N SER A 301 13.92 5.00 -20.97
CA SER A 301 13.60 6.21 -21.72
C SER A 301 14.79 7.18 -21.84
N GLY A 302 16.00 6.74 -21.47
CA GLY A 302 17.22 7.51 -21.59
C GLY A 302 17.34 8.66 -20.58
N GLN A 303 18.19 9.64 -20.89
CA GLN A 303 18.46 10.76 -19.98
C GLN A 303 17.21 11.61 -19.69
N ALA A 304 16.36 11.85 -20.69
CA ALA A 304 15.12 12.60 -20.52
C ALA A 304 14.15 11.88 -19.56
N GLY A 305 14.01 10.56 -19.68
CA GLY A 305 13.22 9.77 -18.74
C GLY A 305 13.77 9.81 -17.32
N MET A 306 15.08 9.65 -17.16
CA MET A 306 15.72 9.74 -15.84
C MET A 306 15.60 11.12 -15.20
N LEU A 307 15.61 12.20 -15.99
CA LEU A 307 15.34 13.56 -15.49
C LEU A 307 13.91 13.68 -14.97
N GLY A 308 12.91 13.26 -15.75
CA GLY A 308 11.50 13.27 -15.32
C GLY A 308 11.28 12.46 -14.04
N TYR A 309 11.87 11.27 -13.96
CA TYR A 309 11.87 10.45 -12.76
C TYR A 309 12.49 11.15 -11.54
N ARG A 310 13.67 11.77 -11.68
CA ARG A 310 14.35 12.48 -10.58
C ARG A 310 13.55 13.69 -10.11
N LEU A 311 12.95 14.44 -11.03
CA LEU A 311 12.05 15.56 -10.71
C LEU A 311 10.83 15.04 -9.94
N ALA A 312 10.22 13.94 -10.38
CA ALA A 312 9.07 13.35 -9.72
C ALA A 312 9.39 12.91 -8.28
N LEU A 313 10.49 12.20 -8.08
CA LEU A 313 10.96 11.75 -6.77
C LEU A 313 11.38 12.93 -5.88
N GLY A 314 12.15 13.88 -6.41
CA GLY A 314 12.59 15.07 -5.68
C GLY A 314 11.41 15.92 -5.22
N GLY A 315 10.41 16.10 -6.09
CA GLY A 315 9.15 16.75 -5.75
C GLY A 315 8.38 16.03 -4.64
N LEU A 316 8.29 14.70 -4.69
CA LEU A 316 7.65 13.93 -3.62
C LEU A 316 8.40 14.08 -2.28
N VAL A 317 9.73 13.96 -2.28
CA VAL A 317 10.53 14.11 -1.05
C VAL A 317 10.36 15.51 -0.46
N LEU A 318 10.38 16.54 -1.31
CA LEU A 318 10.17 17.92 -0.88
C LEU A 318 8.76 18.12 -0.31
N ASN A 319 7.74 17.52 -0.94
CA ASN A 319 6.36 17.57 -0.45
C ASN A 319 6.21 16.86 0.91
N LEU A 320 6.80 15.67 1.08
CA LEU A 320 6.81 14.95 2.37
C LEU A 320 7.55 15.75 3.45
N PHE A 321 8.69 16.35 3.11
CA PHE A 321 9.44 17.21 4.03
C PHE A 321 8.63 18.44 4.46
N GLY A 322 7.94 19.10 3.51
CA GLY A 322 7.06 20.24 3.81
C GLY A 322 5.90 19.85 4.72
N ASN A 323 5.21 18.74 4.44
CA ASN A 323 4.10 18.24 5.27
C ASN A 323 4.57 17.83 6.66
N LEU A 324 5.71 17.15 6.75
CA LEU A 324 6.29 16.77 8.03
C LEU A 324 6.69 18.02 8.81
N GLY A 325 7.40 18.96 8.20
CA GLY A 325 7.78 20.22 8.84
C GLY A 325 6.59 21.04 9.33
N TYR A 326 5.48 21.05 8.56
CA TYR A 326 4.22 21.65 8.99
C TYR A 326 3.66 20.96 10.25
N TYR A 327 3.60 19.61 10.26
CA TYR A 327 3.16 18.83 11.41
C TYR A 327 4.06 19.04 12.64
N LEU A 328 5.37 19.09 12.43
CA LEU A 328 6.33 19.38 13.50
C LEU A 328 6.15 20.80 14.04
N GLY A 329 5.92 21.79 13.18
CA GLY A 329 5.62 23.15 13.58
C GLY A 329 4.37 23.22 14.45
N TYR A 330 3.32 22.48 14.11
CA TYR A 330 2.11 22.36 14.92
C TYR A 330 2.37 21.72 16.28
N PHE A 331 3.08 20.58 16.29
CA PHE A 331 3.45 19.89 17.52
C PHE A 331 4.29 20.79 18.44
N TRP A 332 5.29 21.48 17.91
CA TRP A 332 6.12 22.42 18.67
C TRP A 332 5.35 23.66 19.12
N GLN A 333 4.38 24.15 18.34
CA GLN A 333 3.51 25.25 18.76
C GLN A 333 2.74 24.90 20.03
N SER A 334 2.21 23.68 20.11
CA SER A 334 1.53 23.20 21.32
C SER A 334 2.41 23.18 22.56
N ILE A 335 3.75 23.13 22.38
CA ILE A 335 4.73 23.03 23.47
C ILE A 335 5.40 24.40 23.77
N ALA A 336 5.65 25.22 22.76
CA ALA A 336 6.58 26.36 22.86
C ALA A 336 5.98 27.74 22.53
N ASN A 337 4.69 27.86 22.19
CA ASN A 337 4.03 29.14 21.85
C ASN A 337 4.73 29.96 20.73
N ILE A 338 5.46 29.31 19.83
CA ILE A 338 6.20 29.99 18.75
C ILE A 338 5.24 30.33 17.59
N GLY A 339 5.25 31.58 17.11
CA GLY A 339 4.39 32.05 16.02
C GLY A 339 4.47 31.25 14.70
N PRO A 340 3.54 31.48 13.76
CA PRO A 340 3.28 30.57 12.63
C PRO A 340 4.41 30.58 11.60
N GLY A 341 5.35 29.62 11.72
CA GLY A 341 6.27 29.23 10.65
C GLY A 341 5.59 28.51 9.46
N THR A 342 4.29 28.68 9.28
CA THR A 342 3.43 27.85 8.41
C THR A 342 3.57 28.18 6.93
N LEU A 343 3.86 29.44 6.58
CA LEU A 343 3.96 29.88 5.18
C LEU A 343 5.12 29.19 4.44
N TRP A 344 6.29 29.06 5.08
CA TRP A 344 7.45 28.43 4.46
C TRP A 344 7.20 26.96 4.12
N PHE A 345 6.65 26.20 5.08
CA PHE A 345 6.35 24.78 4.84
C PHE A 345 5.28 24.59 3.76
N ASN A 346 4.26 25.46 3.69
CA ASN A 346 3.28 25.43 2.61
C ASN A 346 3.93 25.66 1.24
N MET A 347 4.83 26.65 1.10
CA MET A 347 5.58 26.87 -0.14
C MET A 347 6.38 25.63 -0.56
N VAL A 348 7.03 24.97 0.41
CA VAL A 348 7.78 23.73 0.19
C VAL A 348 6.85 22.59 -0.28
N VAL A 349 5.66 22.44 0.34
CA VAL A 349 4.64 21.46 -0.07
C VAL A 349 4.19 21.70 -1.52
N TYR A 350 3.84 22.94 -1.87
CA TYR A 350 3.35 23.29 -3.21
C TYR A 350 4.45 23.16 -4.28
N LEU A 351 5.68 23.59 -3.97
CA LEU A 351 6.81 23.39 -4.86
C LEU A 351 7.08 21.91 -5.09
N GLY A 352 7.04 21.10 -4.02
CA GLY A 352 7.17 19.66 -4.10
C GLY A 352 6.09 19.01 -4.97
N LEU A 353 4.83 19.41 -4.79
CA LEU A 353 3.71 18.96 -5.63
C LEU A 353 3.94 19.32 -7.10
N PHE A 354 4.28 20.59 -7.38
CA PHE A 354 4.55 21.06 -8.74
C PHE A 354 5.66 20.26 -9.42
N LEU A 355 6.80 20.08 -8.76
CA LEU A 355 7.92 19.28 -9.27
C LEU A 355 7.53 17.82 -9.49
N CYS A 356 6.69 17.27 -8.61
CA CYS A 356 6.19 15.90 -8.74
C CYS A 356 5.35 15.74 -10.01
N LEU A 357 4.38 16.64 -10.22
CA LEU A 357 3.50 16.67 -11.40
C LEU A 357 4.30 16.89 -12.69
N ALA A 358 5.18 17.89 -12.71
CA ALA A 358 6.01 18.21 -13.86
C ALA A 358 6.94 17.03 -14.22
N GLY A 359 7.55 16.40 -13.21
CA GLY A 359 8.38 15.21 -13.39
C GLY A 359 7.62 14.01 -13.96
N ALA A 360 6.41 13.74 -13.44
CA ALA A 360 5.56 12.65 -13.92
C ALA A 360 5.10 12.87 -15.37
N LEU A 361 4.68 14.10 -15.71
CA LEU A 361 4.32 14.48 -17.08
C LEU A 361 5.52 14.35 -18.03
N TRP A 362 6.68 14.86 -17.61
CA TRP A 362 7.92 14.76 -18.39
C TRP A 362 8.33 13.30 -18.64
N LEU A 363 8.23 12.45 -17.62
CA LEU A 363 8.47 11.01 -17.75
C LEU A 363 7.50 10.38 -18.76
N GLY A 364 6.21 10.71 -18.69
CA GLY A 364 5.22 10.23 -19.67
C GLY A 364 5.54 10.63 -21.12
N VAL A 365 5.97 11.89 -21.33
CA VAL A 365 6.42 12.36 -22.66
C VAL A 365 7.67 11.62 -23.12
N ALA A 366 8.64 11.43 -22.23
CA ALA A 366 9.89 10.71 -22.54
C ALA A 366 9.61 9.25 -22.93
N VAL A 367 8.74 8.57 -22.20
CA VAL A 367 8.29 7.19 -22.48
C VAL A 367 7.65 7.06 -23.86
N ARG A 368 6.78 8.00 -24.21
CA ARG A 368 6.11 8.01 -25.52
C ARG A 368 7.12 8.20 -26.67
N ARG A 369 8.14 9.03 -26.47
CA ARG A 369 9.19 9.28 -27.47
C ARG A 369 10.16 8.10 -27.63
N SER A 370 10.48 7.40 -26.54
CA SER A 370 11.43 6.28 -26.52
C SER A 370 10.84 4.96 -27.02
N LYS A 371 9.55 4.93 -27.40
CA LYS A 371 8.83 3.72 -27.87
C LYS A 371 8.90 2.56 -26.86
N VAL A 372 8.98 2.84 -25.56
CA VAL A 372 8.87 1.81 -24.52
C VAL A 372 7.48 1.17 -24.65
N PRO A 373 7.36 -0.17 -24.65
CA PRO A 373 6.10 -0.88 -24.88
C PRO A 373 5.17 -0.79 -23.66
N LEU A 374 4.60 0.39 -23.44
CA LEU A 374 3.56 0.64 -22.45
C LEU A 374 2.26 0.96 -23.19
N ASP A 375 1.17 0.32 -22.78
CA ASP A 375 -0.15 0.67 -23.28
C ASP A 375 -0.58 2.06 -22.77
N LEU A 376 -1.54 2.67 -23.47
CA LEU A 376 -2.03 4.01 -23.14
C LEU A 376 -2.58 4.09 -21.71
N ALA A 377 -3.18 3.01 -21.22
CA ALA A 377 -3.70 2.92 -19.86
C ALA A 377 -2.57 2.98 -18.81
N SER A 378 -1.50 2.19 -18.97
CA SER A 378 -0.35 2.25 -18.06
C SER A 378 0.35 3.61 -18.13
N LEU A 379 0.40 4.24 -19.31
CA LEU A 379 0.96 5.58 -19.47
C LEU A 379 0.14 6.65 -18.73
N ALA A 380 -1.19 6.60 -18.85
CA ALA A 380 -2.09 7.51 -18.13
C ALA A 380 -1.96 7.32 -16.62
N LEU A 381 -1.95 6.06 -16.16
CA LEU A 381 -1.79 5.73 -14.74
C LEU A 381 -0.42 6.10 -14.19
N LEU A 382 0.63 6.01 -15.00
CA LEU A 382 1.98 6.45 -14.65
C LEU A 382 2.06 7.95 -14.35
N VAL A 383 1.20 8.75 -14.97
CA VAL A 383 1.08 10.18 -14.66
C VAL A 383 0.14 10.40 -13.48
N LEU A 384 -1.05 9.79 -13.50
CA LEU A 384 -2.10 10.04 -12.51
C LEU A 384 -1.76 9.56 -11.10
N ILE A 385 -1.18 8.36 -10.95
CA ILE A 385 -0.97 7.73 -9.63
C ILE A 385 0.10 8.48 -8.82
N PRO A 386 1.30 8.80 -9.36
CA PRO A 386 2.28 9.59 -8.61
C PRO A 386 1.77 11.00 -8.29
N SER A 387 0.94 11.57 -9.17
CA SER A 387 0.33 12.90 -8.99
C SER A 387 -0.71 12.93 -7.87
N ALA A 388 -1.48 11.84 -7.73
CA ALA A 388 -2.50 11.71 -6.71
C ALA A 388 -1.90 11.50 -5.31
N LEU A 389 -0.72 10.89 -5.18
CA LEU A 389 -0.15 10.56 -3.86
C LEU A 389 0.12 11.79 -2.97
N PRO A 390 0.76 12.88 -3.45
CA PRO A 390 0.90 14.11 -2.69
C PRO A 390 -0.43 14.79 -2.38
N LEU A 391 -1.39 14.77 -3.31
CA LEU A 391 -2.73 15.34 -3.10
C LEU A 391 -3.48 14.57 -2.01
N MET A 392 -3.40 13.24 -2.04
CA MET A 392 -3.98 12.38 -1.03
C MET A 392 -3.34 12.61 0.33
N TRP A 393 -2.01 12.78 0.41
CA TRP A 393 -1.35 13.12 1.68
C TRP A 393 -1.80 14.48 2.21
N MET A 394 -1.88 15.49 1.33
CA MET A 394 -2.33 16.83 1.70
C MET A 394 -3.79 16.85 2.20
N LEU A 395 -4.65 15.99 1.64
CA LEU A 395 -6.06 15.89 2.02
C LEU A 395 -6.28 14.99 3.25
N LEU A 396 -5.60 13.84 3.31
CA LEU A 396 -5.81 12.83 4.35
C LEU A 396 -5.18 13.21 5.68
N LEU A 397 -4.03 13.88 5.68
CA LEU A 397 -3.28 14.13 6.91
C LEU A 397 -4.01 15.11 7.87
N PRO A 398 -4.58 16.24 7.39
CA PRO A 398 -5.42 17.09 8.25
C PRO A 398 -6.65 16.36 8.78
N ILE A 399 -7.33 15.56 7.92
CA ILE A 399 -8.49 14.75 8.31
C ILE A 399 -8.10 13.74 9.41
N TRP A 400 -6.93 13.11 9.28
CA TRP A 400 -6.48 12.05 10.18
C TRP A 400 -6.22 12.53 11.61
N PHE A 401 -5.70 13.74 11.76
CA PHE A 401 -5.44 14.32 13.08
C PHE A 401 -6.63 15.14 13.63
N GLY A 402 -7.79 15.11 12.97
CA GLY A 402 -8.94 15.94 13.35
C GLY A 402 -8.66 17.44 13.20
N PHE A 403 -7.60 17.82 12.48
CA PHE A 403 -7.25 19.20 12.22
C PHE A 403 -8.16 19.74 11.12
N ARG A 404 -9.04 20.66 11.49
CA ARG A 404 -9.81 21.50 10.55
C ARG A 404 -8.92 22.54 9.85
N ILE A 405 -7.65 22.22 9.60
CA ILE A 405 -6.66 23.21 9.18
C ILE A 405 -6.34 22.95 7.71
N LEU A 406 -7.16 23.54 6.83
CA LEU A 406 -6.68 23.86 5.49
C LEU A 406 -5.63 24.96 5.65
N PRO A 407 -4.49 24.91 4.93
CA PRO A 407 -3.48 25.95 5.00
C PRO A 407 -4.11 27.33 4.71
N ALA A 408 -3.86 28.29 5.60
CA ALA A 408 -4.36 29.66 5.47
C ALA A 408 -3.99 30.23 4.09
N GLY A 409 -5.00 30.52 3.26
CA GLY A 409 -4.84 31.00 1.88
C GLY A 409 -5.63 30.22 0.82
N LEU A 410 -6.02 28.97 1.10
CA LEU A 410 -7.07 28.26 0.33
C LEU A 410 -8.44 28.60 0.92
N SER A 411 -8.87 29.85 0.79
CA SER A 411 -10.20 30.33 1.24
C SER A 411 -11.30 30.05 0.21
N VAL A 412 -11.13 29.05 -0.64
CA VAL A 412 -12.28 28.46 -1.34
C VAL A 412 -13.09 27.76 -0.24
N ALA A 413 -14.39 27.99 -0.20
CA ALA A 413 -15.36 27.55 0.80
C ALA A 413 -15.51 26.01 0.94
N LEU A 414 -14.40 25.29 1.11
CA LEU A 414 -14.33 23.86 1.46
C LEU A 414 -14.60 23.63 2.95
N TYR A 415 -14.65 24.69 3.76
CA TYR A 415 -14.96 24.64 5.19
C TYR A 415 -16.43 24.26 5.48
N ASP A 416 -17.37 24.61 4.59
CA ASP A 416 -18.81 24.32 4.75
C ASP A 416 -19.26 23.04 4.03
N LEU A 417 -18.37 22.43 3.27
CA LEU A 417 -18.66 21.22 2.52
C LEU A 417 -18.21 20.00 3.34
N GLY A 418 -19.08 19.57 4.27
CA GLY A 418 -18.84 18.56 5.31
C GLY A 418 -18.49 17.13 4.86
N ASP A 419 -19.11 16.13 5.51
CA ASP A 419 -18.79 14.70 5.40
C ASP A 419 -18.69 14.14 3.96
N ILE A 420 -19.28 14.81 2.97
CA ILE A 420 -19.25 14.42 1.55
C ILE A 420 -17.81 14.34 1.02
N TYR A 421 -16.95 15.32 1.32
CA TYR A 421 -15.56 15.31 0.84
C TYR A 421 -14.72 14.21 1.48
N LYS A 422 -15.05 13.80 2.71
CA LYS A 422 -14.37 12.71 3.42
C LYS A 422 -14.53 11.39 2.65
N TYR A 423 -15.75 11.07 2.23
CA TYR A 423 -16.03 9.86 1.44
C TYR A 423 -15.46 9.93 0.01
N GLU A 424 -15.46 11.09 -0.62
CA GLU A 424 -14.84 11.27 -1.93
C GLU A 424 -13.32 11.02 -1.88
N VAL A 425 -12.64 11.58 -0.87
CA VAL A 425 -11.20 11.34 -0.65
C VAL A 425 -10.93 9.84 -0.41
N TYR A 426 -11.82 9.14 0.28
CA TYR A 426 -11.70 7.69 0.49
C TYR A 426 -11.90 6.91 -0.80
N ALA A 427 -12.94 7.23 -1.57
CA ALA A 427 -13.21 6.59 -2.85
C ALA A 427 -12.02 6.78 -3.81
N VAL A 428 -11.51 8.02 -3.92
CA VAL A 428 -10.32 8.32 -4.72
C VAL A 428 -9.11 7.55 -4.20
N GLY A 429 -8.91 7.46 -2.89
CA GLY A 429 -7.80 6.73 -2.30
C GLY A 429 -7.84 5.22 -2.51
N LEU A 430 -9.04 4.62 -2.46
CA LEU A 430 -9.24 3.20 -2.76
C LEU A 430 -9.02 2.90 -4.25
N VAL A 431 -9.52 3.76 -5.13
CA VAL A 431 -9.26 3.68 -6.57
C VAL A 431 -7.75 3.81 -6.84
N TRP A 432 -7.08 4.74 -6.17
CA TRP A 432 -5.63 4.89 -6.23
C TRP A 432 -4.89 3.63 -5.79
N LEU A 433 -5.31 3.00 -4.69
CA LEU A 433 -4.72 1.75 -4.20
C LEU A 433 -4.84 0.63 -5.24
N LEU A 434 -6.02 0.43 -5.80
CA LEU A 434 -6.28 -0.63 -6.80
C LEU A 434 -5.48 -0.39 -8.08
N LEU A 435 -5.52 0.84 -8.61
CA LEU A 435 -4.79 1.21 -9.82
C LEU A 435 -3.27 1.24 -9.59
N GLY A 436 -2.83 1.65 -8.41
CA GLY A 436 -1.43 1.62 -7.94
C GLY A 436 -0.89 0.21 -7.88
N GLY A 437 -1.60 -0.69 -7.19
CA GLY A 437 -1.26 -2.10 -7.12
C GLY A 437 -1.21 -2.73 -8.52
N TRP A 438 -2.24 -2.50 -9.35
CA TRP A 438 -2.29 -2.97 -10.73
C TRP A 438 -1.09 -2.48 -11.54
N LEU A 439 -0.78 -1.17 -11.51
CA LEU A 439 0.35 -0.60 -12.24
C LEU A 439 1.66 -1.22 -11.75
N VAL A 440 1.89 -1.34 -10.45
CA VAL A 440 3.08 -2.00 -9.90
C VAL A 440 3.22 -3.44 -10.41
N THR A 441 2.12 -4.19 -10.53
CA THR A 441 2.18 -5.55 -11.09
C THR A 441 2.60 -5.57 -12.55
N ARG A 442 2.11 -4.62 -13.36
CA ARG A 442 2.48 -4.47 -14.77
C ARG A 442 3.95 -4.09 -14.91
N LEU A 443 4.39 -3.10 -14.13
CA LEU A 443 5.77 -2.64 -14.13
C LEU A 443 6.74 -3.75 -13.71
N SER A 444 6.33 -4.56 -12.74
CA SER A 444 7.12 -5.69 -12.24
C SER A 444 7.26 -6.85 -13.22
N ALA A 445 6.35 -6.96 -14.20
CA ALA A 445 6.34 -7.98 -15.23
C ALA A 445 7.12 -7.57 -16.50
N MET A 446 7.56 -6.32 -16.61
CA MET A 446 8.34 -5.89 -17.77
C MET A 446 9.67 -6.67 -17.83
N PRO A 447 10.06 -7.18 -19.02
CA PRO A 447 11.33 -7.88 -19.19
C PRO A 447 12.47 -6.92 -18.81
N PRO A 448 13.58 -7.40 -18.20
CA PRO A 448 14.72 -6.53 -17.88
C PRO A 448 15.14 -5.76 -19.14
N GLY A 449 15.45 -4.47 -18.97
CA GLY A 449 15.94 -3.66 -20.08
C GLY A 449 17.26 -4.23 -20.63
N PRO A 450 17.67 -3.87 -21.85
CA PRO A 450 19.00 -4.23 -22.35
C PRO A 450 20.01 -3.81 -21.29
N ALA A 451 20.87 -4.74 -20.86
CA ALA A 451 21.94 -4.42 -19.92
C ALA A 451 22.73 -3.27 -20.55
N SER A 452 22.82 -2.14 -19.86
CA SER A 452 23.67 -1.04 -20.27
C SER A 452 25.11 -1.58 -20.23
N ALA A 453 25.61 -1.96 -21.40
CA ALA A 453 26.98 -2.38 -21.61
C ALA A 453 27.95 -1.23 -21.30
#